data_AF-A0AAV3I2Z8-F1
#
_entry.id   AF-A0AAV3I2Z8-F1
#
_cell.length_a   1.000
_cell.length_b   1.000
_cell.length_c   1.000
_cell.angle_alpha   90.00
_cell.angle_beta   90.00
_cell.angle_gamma   90.00
#
_symmetry.space_group_name_H-M   'P 1'
#
loop_
_entity.id
_entity.type
_entity.pdbx_description
1 polymer ?
#
loop_
_entity_poly.entity_id
_entity_poly.type
_entity_poly.pdbx_seq_one_letter_code
_entity_poly.pdbx_strand_id
1 'polypeptide(L)' 'MTELILRNALHPLSRDPFAPEMIISKDKCHFNITKQCFYALPIYPLQQNSI' A
#
# COMPACT_ATOMS: atom_id res chain seq x y z
N MET A 1 -0.64 7.85 -12.80
CA MET A 1 -0.48 8.32 -11.40
C MET A 1 0.17 9.70 -11.37
N THR A 2 1.31 9.89 -12.04
CA THR A 2 2.02 11.18 -12.13
C THR A 2 1.10 12.36 -12.49
N GLU A 3 0.30 12.23 -13.54
CA GLU A 3 -0.67 13.28 -13.94
C GLU A 3 -1.72 13.60 -12.88
N LEU A 4 -2.15 12.60 -12.09
CA LEU A 4 -3.13 12.83 -11.03
C LEU A 4 -2.52 13.66 -9.90
N ILE A 5 -1.26 13.38 -9.55
CA ILE A 5 -0.52 14.11 -8.53
C ILE A 5 -0.25 15.54 -9.02
N LEU A 6 0.26 15.72 -10.25
CA LEU A 6 0.55 17.04 -10.82
C LEU A 6 -0.68 17.96 -10.88
N ARG A 7 -1.87 17.37 -11.06
CA ARG A 7 -3.14 18.10 -11.12
C ARG A 7 -3.82 18.25 -9.76
N ASN A 8 -3.18 17.82 -8.66
CA ASN A 8 -3.79 17.73 -7.33
C ASN A 8 -5.16 17.03 -7.34
N ALA A 9 -5.31 16.01 -8.18
CA ALA A 9 -6.53 15.22 -8.22
C ALA A 9 -6.66 14.37 -6.94
N LEU A 10 -7.90 14.14 -6.51
CA LEU A 10 -8.18 13.27 -5.36
C LEU A 10 -8.02 11.79 -5.74
N HIS A 11 -7.63 10.96 -4.78
CA HIS A 11 -7.48 9.52 -4.94
C HIS A 11 -8.79 8.91 -5.47
N PRO A 12 -8.78 8.10 -6.54
CA PRO A 12 -10.00 7.72 -7.26
C PRO A 12 -10.96 6.84 -6.45
N LEU A 13 -10.46 6.11 -5.45
CA LEU A 13 -11.27 5.23 -4.60
C LEU A 13 -11.74 5.94 -3.33
N SER A 14 -10.81 6.47 -2.55
CA SER A 14 -11.12 7.06 -1.23
C SER A 14 -11.50 8.55 -1.29
N ARG A 15 -11.16 9.24 -2.38
CA ARG A 15 -11.32 10.69 -2.56
C ARG A 15 -10.48 11.56 -1.61
N ASP A 16 -9.51 10.97 -0.94
CA ASP A 16 -8.51 11.71 -0.15
C ASP A 16 -7.42 12.32 -1.04
N PRO A 17 -6.68 13.35 -0.57
CA PRO A 17 -5.44 13.75 -1.19
C PRO A 17 -4.43 12.59 -1.24
N PHE A 18 -3.62 12.52 -2.29
CA PHE A 18 -2.54 11.54 -2.36
C PHE A 18 -1.51 11.81 -1.26
N ALA A 19 -1.20 10.78 -0.48
CA ALA A 19 -0.16 10.78 0.54
C ALA A 19 0.95 9.77 0.17
N PRO A 20 2.22 10.02 0.53
CA PRO A 20 3.32 9.10 0.21
C PRO A 20 3.09 7.67 0.71
N GLU A 21 2.39 7.49 1.82
CA GLU A 21 2.07 6.20 2.43
C GLU A 21 1.13 5.33 1.56
N MET A 22 0.42 5.94 0.60
CA MET A 22 -0.40 5.23 -0.38
C MET A 22 0.44 4.58 -1.49
N ILE A 23 1.72 4.97 -1.63
CA ILE A 23 2.63 4.47 -2.67
C ILE A 23 3.58 3.46 -2.04
N ILE A 24 3.47 2.19 -2.43
CA ILE A 24 4.26 1.09 -1.88
C ILE A 24 5.20 0.53 -2.95
N SER A 25 6.42 0.22 -2.55
CA SER A 25 7.41 -0.43 -3.41
C SER A 25 7.05 -1.90 -3.67
N LYS A 26 7.47 -2.43 -4.83
CA LYS A 26 7.13 -3.79 -5.25
C LYS A 26 7.54 -4.86 -4.24
N ASP A 27 8.70 -4.70 -3.60
CA ASP A 27 9.25 -5.62 -2.59
C ASP A 27 8.42 -5.67 -1.29
N LYS A 28 7.58 -4.66 -1.03
CA LYS A 28 6.73 -4.57 0.16
C LYS A 28 5.27 -4.95 -0.11
N CYS A 29 4.92 -5.23 -1.37
CA CYS A 29 3.57 -5.53 -1.81
C CYS A 29 3.46 -7.00 -2.23
N HIS A 30 2.56 -7.75 -1.58
CA HIS A 30 2.44 -9.20 -1.78
C HIS A 30 1.05 -9.57 -2.28
N PHE A 31 0.98 -10.58 -3.14
CA PHE A 31 -0.30 -11.13 -3.58
C PHE A 31 -0.84 -12.13 -2.55
N ASN A 32 -2.05 -11.90 -2.06
CA ASN A 32 -2.77 -12.85 -1.22
C ASN A 32 -3.61 -13.78 -2.09
N ILE A 33 -3.27 -15.07 -2.15
CA ILE A 33 -4.04 -16.04 -2.94
C ILE A 33 -5.45 -16.24 -2.37
N THR A 34 -5.64 -16.21 -1.06
CA THR A 34 -6.95 -16.41 -0.43
C THR A 34 -7.90 -15.25 -0.70
N LYS A 35 -7.41 -14.01 -0.60
CA LYS A 35 -8.20 -12.79 -0.79
C LYS A 35 -8.18 -12.27 -2.24
N GLN A 36 -7.37 -12.86 -3.11
CA GLN A 36 -7.18 -12.46 -4.50
C GLN A 36 -6.84 -10.96 -4.64
N CYS A 37 -6.00 -10.43 -3.76
CA CYS A 37 -5.64 -9.02 -3.75
C CYS A 37 -4.17 -8.79 -3.35
N PHE A 38 -3.65 -7.63 -3.72
CA PHE A 38 -2.35 -7.16 -3.28
C PHE A 38 -2.46 -6.40 -1.95
N TYR A 39 -1.52 -6.62 -1.04
CA TYR A 39 -1.49 -5.96 0.26
C TYR A 39 -0.05 -5.64 0.69
N ALA A 40 0.07 -4.56 1.46
CA ALA A 40 1.30 -4.24 2.18
C ALA A 40 1.40 -5.16 3.41
N LEU A 41 2.53 -5.83 3.60
CA LEU A 41 2.79 -6.43 4.90
C LEU A 41 3.06 -5.30 5.90
N PRO A 42 2.48 -5.34 7.11
CA PRO A 42 2.79 -4.32 8.10
C PRO A 42 4.27 -4.39 8.47
N ILE A 43 4.92 -3.22 8.58
CA ILE A 43 6.27 -3.08 9.13
C ILE A 43 6.17 -3.22 10.66
N TYR A 44 5.80 -4.41 11.14
CA TYR A 44 6.06 -4.77 12.53
C TYR A 44 7.12 -5.87 12.50
N PRO A 45 8.17 -5.81 13.35
CA PRO A 45 9.04 -6.96 13.50
C PRO A 45 8.14 -8.13 13.91
N LEU A 46 8.16 -9.19 13.10
CA LEU A 46 7.69 -10.50 13.53
C LEU A 46 8.39 -10.75 14.87
N GLN A 47 7.64 -10.74 15.97
CA GLN A 47 8.13 -11.38 17.18
C GLN A 47 8.28 -12.85 16.81
N GLN A 48 9.51 -13.23 16.43
CA GLN A 48 9.88 -14.62 16.30
C GLN A 48 9.59 -15.27 17.65
N ASN A 49 8.76 -16.30 17.60
CA ASN A 49 8.36 -17.16 18.70
C ASN A 49 9.42 -17.29 19.80
N SER A 50 9.08 -16.88 21.03
CA SER A 50 9.72 -17.49 22.20
C SER A 50 9.27 -18.94 22.27
N ILE A 51 10.27 -19.82 22.33
CA ILE A 51 10.18 -21.26 22.61
C ILE A 51 9.51 -21.49 23.96
#